data_AF-A0A2G6GZP7-F1
#
_entry.id   AF-A0A2G6GZP7-F1
#
_cell.length_a   1.000
_cell.length_b   1.000
_cell.length_c   1.000
_cell.angle_alpha   90.00
_cell.angle_beta   90.00
_cell.angle_gamma   90.00
#
_symmetry.space_group_name_H-M   'P 1'
#
loop_
_entity.id
_entity.type
_entity.pdbx_description
1 polymer ?
#
loop_
_entity_poly.entity_id
_entity_poly.type
_entity_poly.pdbx_seq_one_letter_code
_entity_poly.pdbx_strand_id
1 'polypeptide(L)'
;MAAEFLSSVGTSYQVDRLISEAVNELVMFTPTLKLHESYILRLRQADERNVRITLVYGRERNQIKGQRWFGDFRNLRILYYDKLNSTVFRNEKELIVTSLSLGELSPLIYEDLGVLLMKVRNRKAFEDGMYEQEVICEQADEVFAGSNFPKPEVAVKPEEMIAEMPYLSYFGIEDKQLSNGKLKVPSGKLYAPEMEYYNDGTIKFQGFLKTGQRHGEYIFYAYEGFVREVVIYENGSYVDKIFCDYENSAKPISKYYLLFGIGNSVRKLYKKNISELYFDTELDVFIGQEKTKLFYHIERFLGKKQIFDQPLNFKDMVDQVYAALYE
;
A
#
# COMPACT_ATOMS: atom_id res chain seq x y z
N MET A 1 -22.36 10.33 -2.76
CA MET A 1 -23.25 9.36 -2.10
C MET A 1 -22.43 8.53 -1.15
N ALA A 2 -23.01 8.17 0.01
CA ALA A 2 -22.36 7.48 1.11
C ALA A 2 -22.13 5.98 0.81
N ALA A 3 -21.52 5.27 1.77
CA ALA A 3 -21.42 3.80 1.74
C ALA A 3 -22.80 3.13 1.58
N GLU A 4 -22.84 1.95 0.99
CA GLU A 4 -24.07 1.22 0.72
C GLU A 4 -24.18 -0.01 1.64
N PHE A 5 -25.29 -0.13 2.37
CA PHE A 5 -25.61 -1.32 3.17
C PHE A 5 -26.22 -2.40 2.28
N LEU A 6 -25.80 -3.65 2.47
CA LEU A 6 -26.18 -4.79 1.64
C LEU A 6 -26.90 -5.85 2.47
N SER A 7 -28.01 -6.37 1.93
CA SER A 7 -28.64 -7.61 2.40
C SER A 7 -27.83 -8.84 1.97
N SER A 8 -28.22 -10.04 2.39
CA SER A 8 -27.59 -11.31 2.01
C SER A 8 -27.50 -11.50 0.49
N VAL A 9 -28.62 -11.25 -0.21
CA VAL A 9 -28.72 -11.31 -1.67
C VAL A 9 -27.86 -10.22 -2.32
N GLY A 10 -27.93 -9.00 -1.81
CA GLY A 10 -27.12 -7.89 -2.28
C GLY A 10 -25.62 -8.17 -2.14
N THR A 11 -25.20 -8.67 -0.98
CA THR A 11 -23.80 -9.01 -0.69
C THR A 11 -23.29 -10.08 -1.65
N SER A 12 -24.04 -11.17 -1.83
CA SER A 12 -23.66 -12.24 -2.76
C SER A 12 -23.47 -11.73 -4.20
N TYR A 13 -24.40 -10.90 -4.68
CA TYR A 13 -24.30 -10.25 -5.98
C TYR A 13 -23.06 -9.35 -6.09
N GLN A 14 -22.82 -8.52 -5.06
CA GLN A 14 -21.68 -7.59 -5.08
C GLN A 14 -20.34 -8.32 -5.04
N VAL A 15 -20.22 -9.44 -4.31
CA VAL A 15 -19.00 -10.26 -4.32
C VAL A 15 -18.75 -10.87 -5.70
N ASP A 16 -19.78 -11.41 -6.36
CA ASP A 16 -19.65 -11.96 -7.72
C ASP A 16 -19.21 -10.89 -8.74
N ARG A 17 -19.80 -9.70 -8.66
CA ARG A 17 -19.43 -8.55 -9.48
C ARG A 17 -18.00 -8.08 -9.20
N LEU A 18 -17.63 -7.96 -7.92
CA LEU A 18 -16.29 -7.53 -7.50
C LEU A 18 -15.19 -8.41 -8.09
N ILE A 19 -15.38 -9.73 -8.08
CA ILE A 19 -14.42 -10.69 -8.68
C ILE A 19 -14.44 -10.59 -10.21
N SER A 20 -15.62 -10.47 -10.82
CA SER A 20 -15.79 -10.43 -12.27
C SER A 20 -15.22 -9.16 -12.92
N GLU A 21 -15.34 -8.02 -12.24
CA GLU A 21 -14.91 -6.71 -12.73
C GLU A 21 -13.47 -6.34 -12.33
N ALA A 22 -12.78 -7.17 -11.53
CA ALA A 22 -11.39 -6.94 -11.17
C ALA A 22 -10.49 -6.90 -12.42
N VAL A 23 -9.65 -5.85 -12.50
CA VAL A 23 -8.73 -5.63 -13.64
C VAL A 23 -7.29 -5.81 -13.22
N ASN A 24 -6.89 -5.22 -12.09
CA ASN A 24 -5.48 -5.20 -11.68
C ASN A 24 -5.20 -6.17 -10.53
N GLU A 25 -6.10 -6.17 -9.54
CA GLU A 25 -5.92 -6.91 -8.30
C GLU A 25 -7.26 -7.37 -7.72
N LEU A 26 -7.19 -8.47 -7.00
CA LEU A 26 -8.28 -9.00 -6.18
C LEU A 26 -7.68 -9.48 -4.86
N VAL A 27 -8.15 -8.95 -3.74
CA VAL A 27 -7.67 -9.29 -2.40
C VAL A 27 -8.84 -9.73 -1.55
N MET A 28 -8.78 -10.96 -1.02
CA MET A 28 -9.87 -11.56 -0.27
C MET A 28 -9.39 -12.12 1.06
N PHE A 29 -9.96 -11.61 2.14
CA PHE A 29 -9.70 -12.00 3.52
C PHE A 29 -10.89 -12.83 3.98
N THR A 30 -10.65 -14.03 4.47
CA THR A 30 -11.71 -14.90 5.00
C THR A 30 -11.17 -15.76 6.15
N PRO A 31 -11.86 -15.86 7.31
CA PRO A 31 -11.38 -16.70 8.41
C PRO A 31 -11.22 -18.17 8.03
N THR A 32 -12.02 -18.66 7.08
CA THR A 32 -11.98 -20.03 6.57
C THR A 32 -11.78 -20.05 5.06
N LEU A 33 -10.86 -20.90 4.61
CA LEU A 33 -10.57 -21.10 3.18
C LEU A 33 -11.28 -22.34 2.65
N LYS A 34 -12.61 -22.26 2.63
CA LYS A 34 -13.50 -23.13 1.88
C LYS A 34 -14.15 -22.29 0.80
N LEU A 35 -13.99 -22.67 -0.46
CA LEU A 35 -14.55 -21.94 -1.60
C LEU A 35 -15.59 -22.81 -2.30
N HIS A 36 -16.77 -22.24 -2.54
CA HIS A 36 -17.75 -22.83 -3.44
C HIS A 36 -17.22 -22.85 -4.88
N GLU A 37 -17.64 -23.84 -5.68
CA GLU A 37 -17.14 -24.06 -7.05
C GLU A 37 -17.33 -22.84 -7.97
N SER A 38 -18.42 -22.10 -7.79
CA SER A 38 -18.68 -20.87 -8.55
C SER A 38 -17.63 -19.78 -8.28
N TYR A 39 -17.19 -19.61 -7.03
CA TYR A 39 -16.11 -18.67 -6.72
C TYR A 39 -14.77 -19.16 -7.29
N ILE A 40 -14.48 -20.45 -7.22
CA ILE A 40 -13.27 -21.02 -7.86
C ILE A 40 -13.27 -20.73 -9.37
N LEU A 41 -14.40 -20.92 -10.05
CA LEU A 41 -14.54 -20.59 -11.47
C LEU A 41 -14.30 -19.10 -11.75
N ARG A 42 -14.89 -18.20 -10.95
CA ARG A 42 -14.68 -16.76 -11.07
C ARG A 42 -13.22 -16.35 -10.86
N LEU A 43 -12.55 -16.95 -9.87
CA LEU A 43 -11.12 -16.74 -9.63
C LEU A 43 -10.29 -17.22 -10.82
N ARG A 44 -10.59 -18.37 -11.42
CA ARG A 44 -9.89 -18.84 -12.63
C ARG A 44 -10.04 -17.88 -13.80
N GLN A 45 -11.24 -17.36 -14.02
CA GLN A 45 -11.47 -16.35 -15.05
C GLN A 45 -10.66 -15.06 -14.78
N ALA A 46 -10.52 -14.66 -13.51
CA ALA A 46 -9.66 -13.54 -13.13
C ALA A 46 -8.17 -13.84 -13.37
N ASP A 47 -7.71 -15.06 -13.09
CA ASP A 47 -6.35 -15.52 -13.38
C ASP A 47 -6.03 -15.46 -14.88
N GLU A 48 -6.96 -15.91 -15.73
CA GLU A 48 -6.86 -15.84 -17.21
C GLU A 48 -6.75 -14.40 -17.72
N ARG A 49 -7.38 -13.44 -17.03
CA ARG A 49 -7.27 -12.00 -17.30
C ARG A 49 -5.98 -11.38 -16.74
N ASN A 50 -5.09 -12.16 -16.13
CA ASN A 50 -3.87 -11.71 -15.45
C ASN A 50 -4.13 -10.77 -14.26
N VAL A 51 -5.28 -10.91 -13.60
CA VAL A 51 -5.54 -10.22 -12.33
C VAL A 51 -4.66 -10.83 -11.26
N ARG A 52 -3.99 -10.02 -10.43
CA ARG A 52 -3.23 -10.51 -9.27
C ARG A 52 -4.18 -10.84 -8.13
N ILE A 53 -4.28 -12.11 -7.76
CA ILE A 53 -5.21 -12.59 -6.75
C ILE A 53 -4.45 -12.90 -5.45
N THR A 54 -4.83 -12.28 -4.33
CA THR A 54 -4.31 -12.58 -2.99
C THR A 54 -5.44 -13.05 -2.10
N LEU A 55 -5.35 -14.31 -1.63
CA LEU A 55 -6.26 -14.87 -0.64
C LEU A 55 -5.56 -14.94 0.71
N VAL A 56 -6.16 -14.37 1.74
CA VAL A 56 -5.65 -14.44 3.12
C VAL A 56 -6.67 -15.18 3.97
N TYR A 57 -6.22 -16.22 4.68
CA TYR A 57 -7.08 -16.98 5.57
C TYR A 57 -6.52 -17.13 6.99
N GLY A 58 -7.43 -17.34 7.94
CA GLY A 58 -7.11 -17.43 9.36
C GLY A 58 -7.44 -18.76 10.00
N ARG A 59 -7.63 -18.74 11.32
CA ARG A 59 -7.95 -19.91 12.16
C ARG A 59 -6.89 -21.01 12.06
N GLU A 60 -7.12 -22.05 11.26
CA GLU A 60 -6.24 -23.22 11.15
C GLU A 60 -5.37 -23.18 9.90
N ARG A 61 -4.05 -23.34 10.06
CA ARG A 61 -3.08 -23.33 8.94
C ARG A 61 -3.27 -24.46 7.93
N ASN A 62 -3.76 -25.62 8.35
CA ASN A 62 -3.81 -26.81 7.51
C ASN A 62 -5.03 -26.88 6.58
N GLN A 63 -5.81 -25.80 6.48
CA GLN A 63 -7.05 -25.78 5.67
C GLN A 63 -6.82 -26.11 4.19
N ILE A 64 -5.67 -25.71 3.62
CA ILE A 64 -5.36 -26.00 2.21
C ILE A 64 -4.88 -27.44 1.95
N LYS A 65 -4.61 -28.23 3.00
CA LYS A 65 -4.05 -29.57 2.87
C LYS A 65 -5.04 -30.48 2.13
N GLY A 66 -4.61 -31.06 1.02
CA GLY A 66 -5.40 -31.98 0.20
C GLY A 66 -6.33 -31.30 -0.82
N GLN A 67 -6.44 -29.97 -0.82
CA GLN A 67 -7.14 -29.23 -1.87
C GLN A 67 -6.26 -29.12 -3.12
N ARG A 68 -6.85 -29.19 -4.32
CA ARG A 68 -6.11 -29.17 -5.60
C ARG A 68 -6.48 -28.00 -6.53
N TRP A 69 -7.57 -27.29 -6.24
CA TRP A 69 -8.14 -26.31 -7.17
C TRP A 69 -7.21 -25.13 -7.49
N PHE A 70 -6.29 -24.80 -6.58
CA PHE A 70 -5.37 -23.66 -6.71
C PHE A 70 -4.07 -24.01 -7.46
N GLY A 71 -3.78 -25.29 -7.70
CA GLY A 71 -2.47 -25.73 -8.21
C GLY A 71 -2.09 -25.17 -9.57
N ASP A 72 -3.07 -24.91 -10.44
CA ASP A 72 -2.84 -24.42 -11.81
C ASP A 72 -2.89 -22.89 -11.93
N PHE A 73 -3.16 -22.17 -10.84
CA PHE A 73 -3.21 -20.71 -10.89
C PHE A 73 -1.81 -20.11 -11.05
N ARG A 74 -1.67 -19.18 -11.99
CA ARG A 74 -0.40 -18.48 -12.25
C ARG A 74 -0.30 -17.21 -11.42
N ASN A 75 -1.40 -16.49 -11.29
CA ASN A 75 -1.54 -15.20 -10.66
C ASN A 75 -2.33 -15.29 -9.34
N LEU A 76 -2.14 -16.38 -8.56
CA LEU A 76 -2.72 -16.55 -7.21
C LEU A 76 -1.65 -16.66 -6.12
N ARG A 77 -1.84 -15.94 -5.02
CA ARG A 77 -1.09 -16.02 -3.77
C ARG A 77 -2.04 -16.37 -2.64
N ILE A 78 -1.65 -17.33 -1.80
CA ILE A 78 -2.42 -17.71 -0.60
C ILE A 78 -1.54 -17.48 0.62
N LEU A 79 -2.07 -16.71 1.56
CA LEU A 79 -1.44 -16.30 2.81
C LEU A 79 -2.23 -16.83 4.01
N TYR A 80 -1.52 -17.21 5.07
CA TYR A 80 -2.08 -17.62 6.36
C TYR A 80 -1.74 -16.61 7.44
N TYR A 81 -2.74 -16.13 8.16
CA TYR A 81 -2.56 -15.28 9.34
C TYR A 81 -3.43 -15.77 10.50
N ASP A 82 -2.81 -16.34 11.53
CA ASP A 82 -3.48 -17.00 12.66
C ASP A 82 -4.49 -16.10 13.40
N LYS A 83 -4.25 -14.79 13.40
CA LYS A 83 -5.09 -13.77 14.04
C LYS A 83 -6.21 -13.21 13.12
N LEU A 84 -6.34 -13.68 11.87
CA LEU A 84 -7.40 -13.18 10.98
C LEU A 84 -8.78 -13.73 11.36
N ASN A 85 -9.73 -12.82 11.63
CA ASN A 85 -11.14 -13.15 11.86
C ASN A 85 -12.15 -12.31 11.05
N SER A 86 -11.66 -11.38 10.22
CA SER A 86 -12.52 -10.53 9.39
C SER A 86 -12.74 -11.14 8.01
N THR A 87 -13.92 -10.91 7.44
CA THR A 87 -14.19 -11.17 6.03
C THR A 87 -14.26 -9.86 5.25
N VAL A 88 -13.30 -9.65 4.36
CA VAL A 88 -13.17 -8.43 3.56
C VAL A 88 -12.73 -8.78 2.16
N PHE A 89 -13.43 -8.28 1.15
CA PHE A 89 -13.10 -8.51 -0.25
C PHE A 89 -12.90 -7.18 -0.95
N ARG A 90 -11.83 -7.02 -1.74
CA ARG A 90 -11.59 -5.81 -2.52
C ARG A 90 -11.00 -6.08 -3.90
N ASN A 91 -11.30 -5.20 -4.84
CA ASN A 91 -10.53 -5.02 -6.07
C ASN A 91 -10.01 -3.57 -6.12
N GLU A 92 -9.53 -3.08 -7.27
CA GLU A 92 -8.98 -1.73 -7.38
C GLU A 92 -10.01 -0.58 -7.25
N LYS A 93 -11.32 -0.89 -7.26
CA LYS A 93 -12.43 0.08 -7.24
C LYS A 93 -13.36 -0.04 -6.04
N GLU A 94 -13.54 -1.23 -5.50
CA GLU A 94 -14.59 -1.57 -4.53
C GLU A 94 -14.05 -2.43 -3.39
N LEU A 95 -14.54 -2.19 -2.18
CA LEU A 95 -14.22 -2.93 -0.95
C LEU A 95 -15.52 -3.28 -0.24
N ILE A 96 -15.67 -4.55 0.12
CA ILE A 96 -16.83 -5.10 0.84
C ILE A 96 -16.35 -5.64 2.17
N VAL A 97 -16.92 -5.15 3.27
CA VAL A 97 -16.82 -5.77 4.60
C VAL A 97 -18.12 -6.53 4.84
N THR A 98 -18.05 -7.82 5.19
CA THR A 98 -19.23 -8.66 5.30
C THR A 98 -19.08 -9.79 6.32
N SER A 99 -20.18 -10.45 6.67
CA SER A 99 -20.18 -11.74 7.37
C SER A 99 -20.15 -12.95 6.42
N LEU A 100 -20.39 -12.76 5.12
CA LEU A 100 -20.58 -13.82 4.13
C LEU A 100 -19.37 -14.76 4.03
N SER A 101 -19.58 -16.06 4.21
CA SER A 101 -18.55 -17.06 3.96
C SER A 101 -18.47 -17.45 2.48
N LEU A 102 -17.24 -17.60 1.94
CA LEU A 102 -17.03 -18.06 0.56
C LEU A 102 -17.32 -19.57 0.36
N GLY A 103 -17.56 -20.32 1.43
CA GLY A 103 -17.76 -21.77 1.37
C GLY A 103 -19.21 -22.19 1.11
N GLU A 104 -20.18 -21.39 1.55
CA GLU A 104 -21.59 -21.75 1.56
C GLU A 104 -22.42 -20.60 0.95
N LEU A 105 -22.75 -20.76 -0.33
CA LEU A 105 -23.59 -19.83 -1.08
C LEU A 105 -25.06 -20.16 -0.86
N SER A 106 -25.61 -19.83 0.29
CA SER A 106 -27.06 -19.89 0.43
C SER A 106 -27.60 -18.82 1.36
N PRO A 107 -28.19 -17.74 0.82
CA PRO A 107 -28.97 -16.80 1.62
C PRO A 107 -30.22 -17.45 2.25
N LEU A 108 -30.52 -18.72 1.91
CA LEU A 108 -31.59 -19.50 2.54
C LEU A 108 -31.15 -20.17 3.85
N ILE A 109 -29.85 -20.22 4.13
CA ILE A 109 -29.29 -20.88 5.32
C ILE A 109 -28.83 -19.83 6.34
N TYR A 110 -28.16 -18.77 5.90
CA TYR A 110 -27.69 -17.69 6.77
C TYR A 110 -28.06 -16.31 6.22
N GLU A 111 -28.39 -15.39 7.12
CA GLU A 111 -28.57 -13.98 6.79
C GLU A 111 -27.25 -13.25 7.00
N ASP A 112 -26.64 -12.85 5.88
CA ASP A 112 -25.39 -12.11 5.84
C ASP A 112 -25.62 -10.62 5.61
N LEU A 113 -24.79 -9.81 6.24
CA LEU A 113 -24.81 -8.37 6.07
C LEU A 113 -23.50 -7.91 5.44
N GLY A 114 -23.59 -6.86 4.64
CA GLY A 114 -22.43 -6.29 3.97
C GLY A 114 -22.46 -4.77 3.95
N VAL A 115 -21.29 -4.16 3.86
CA VAL A 115 -21.13 -2.74 3.55
C VAL A 115 -20.20 -2.63 2.35
N LEU A 116 -20.69 -1.98 1.29
CA LEU A 116 -19.92 -1.66 0.09
C LEU A 116 -19.34 -0.24 0.19
N LEU A 117 -18.03 -0.16 -0.03
CA LEU A 117 -17.27 1.08 -0.18
C LEU A 117 -16.74 1.17 -1.60
N MET A 118 -17.05 2.25 -2.30
CA MET A 118 -16.47 2.55 -3.61
C MET A 118 -15.30 3.52 -3.44
N LYS A 119 -14.11 3.22 -3.98
CA LYS A 119 -12.91 4.06 -3.88
C LYS A 119 -13.18 5.52 -4.27
N VAL A 120 -13.93 5.74 -5.35
CA VAL A 120 -14.23 7.09 -5.86
C VAL A 120 -15.20 7.88 -4.97
N ARG A 121 -16.00 7.22 -4.12
CA ARG A 121 -17.00 7.85 -3.25
C ARG A 121 -16.61 7.83 -1.77
N ASN A 122 -15.83 6.85 -1.35
CA ASN A 122 -15.49 6.54 0.04
C ASN A 122 -13.96 6.46 0.22
N ARG A 123 -13.22 7.37 -0.43
CA ARG A 123 -11.75 7.33 -0.55
C ARG A 123 -11.03 7.01 0.75
N LYS A 124 -11.28 7.78 1.81
CA LYS A 124 -10.65 7.61 3.13
C LYS A 124 -10.85 6.19 3.69
N ALA A 125 -12.11 5.77 3.85
CA ALA A 125 -12.42 4.44 4.40
C ALA A 125 -11.89 3.29 3.52
N PHE A 126 -11.90 3.47 2.19
CA PHE A 126 -11.34 2.50 1.25
C PHE A 126 -9.82 2.38 1.40
N GLU A 127 -9.09 3.51 1.42
CA GLU A 127 -7.64 3.56 1.57
C GLU A 127 -7.18 3.09 2.97
N ASP A 128 -7.96 3.40 4.01
CA ASP A 128 -7.72 2.92 5.36
C ASP A 128 -7.85 1.40 5.44
N GLY A 129 -8.93 0.83 4.89
CA GLY A 129 -9.14 -0.62 4.84
C GLY A 129 -8.11 -1.34 3.98
N MET A 130 -7.75 -0.78 2.82
CA MET A 130 -6.73 -1.35 1.93
C MET A 130 -5.38 -1.49 2.64
N TYR A 131 -4.95 -0.46 3.37
CA TYR A 131 -3.69 -0.49 4.11
C TYR A 131 -3.71 -1.51 5.25
N GLU A 132 -4.79 -1.59 6.04
CA GLU A 132 -4.88 -2.58 7.13
C GLU A 132 -4.76 -4.01 6.56
N GLN A 133 -5.34 -4.24 5.37
CA GLN A 133 -5.14 -5.49 4.64
C GLN A 133 -3.68 -5.68 4.21
N GLU A 134 -2.99 -4.65 3.72
CA GLU A 134 -1.57 -4.73 3.35
C GLU A 134 -0.67 -5.07 4.55
N VAL A 135 -0.90 -4.46 5.71
CA VAL A 135 -0.17 -4.77 6.96
C VAL A 135 -0.36 -6.23 7.36
N ILE A 136 -1.59 -6.73 7.28
CA ILE A 136 -1.87 -8.14 7.57
C ILE A 136 -1.17 -9.05 6.55
N CYS A 137 -1.18 -8.71 5.26
CA CYS A 137 -0.48 -9.46 4.23
C CYS A 137 1.04 -9.50 4.47
N GLU A 138 1.66 -8.43 4.99
CA GLU A 138 3.09 -8.41 5.34
C GLU A 138 3.43 -9.33 6.51
N GLN A 139 2.50 -9.51 7.47
CA GLN A 139 2.68 -10.36 8.64
C GLN A 139 2.26 -11.81 8.42
N ALA A 140 1.60 -12.11 7.30
CA ALA A 140 1.05 -13.41 7.00
C ALA A 140 2.10 -14.35 6.38
N ASP A 141 1.99 -15.63 6.71
CA ASP A 141 2.82 -16.68 6.14
C ASP A 141 2.35 -17.03 4.73
N GLU A 142 3.24 -16.97 3.74
CA GLU A 142 2.93 -17.47 2.40
C GLU A 142 2.88 -19.00 2.39
N VAL A 143 1.74 -19.55 1.96
CA VAL A 143 1.53 -21.01 1.88
C VAL A 143 1.39 -21.51 0.43
N PHE A 144 1.12 -20.61 -0.51
CA PHE A 144 1.13 -20.89 -1.94
C PHE A 144 1.39 -19.61 -2.73
N ALA A 145 2.19 -19.72 -3.79
CA ALA A 145 2.38 -18.68 -4.79
C ALA A 145 2.39 -19.34 -6.18
N GLY A 146 1.53 -18.86 -7.07
CA GLY A 146 1.49 -19.25 -8.48
C GLY A 146 2.75 -18.81 -9.22
N SER A 147 2.95 -19.33 -10.43
CA SER A 147 4.19 -19.11 -11.20
C SER A 147 4.51 -17.65 -11.54
N ASN A 148 3.50 -16.79 -11.62
CA ASN A 148 3.64 -15.37 -11.91
C ASN A 148 3.65 -14.50 -10.64
N PHE A 149 3.42 -15.08 -9.47
CA PHE A 149 3.72 -14.38 -8.24
C PHE A 149 5.24 -14.37 -8.06
N PRO A 150 5.86 -13.20 -7.86
CA PRO A 150 7.29 -13.14 -7.67
C PRO A 150 7.63 -13.99 -6.44
N LYS A 151 8.37 -15.08 -6.65
CA LYS A 151 9.06 -15.73 -5.55
C LYS A 151 9.95 -14.67 -4.92
N PRO A 152 10.03 -14.54 -3.59
CA PRO A 152 11.05 -13.73 -2.94
C PRO A 152 12.45 -14.37 -3.11
N GLU A 153 12.84 -14.62 -4.36
CA GLU A 153 14.22 -14.61 -4.85
C GLU A 153 14.37 -13.33 -5.68
N VAL A 154 14.06 -12.18 -5.10
CA VAL A 154 14.60 -10.95 -5.62
C VAL A 154 16.08 -11.05 -5.26
N ALA A 155 16.95 -11.22 -6.26
CA ALA A 155 18.28 -10.64 -6.15
C ALA A 155 18.03 -9.17 -5.82
N VAL A 156 17.98 -8.84 -4.53
CA VAL A 156 17.92 -7.46 -4.07
C VAL A 156 19.06 -6.82 -4.83
N LYS A 157 18.74 -5.79 -5.62
CA LYS A 157 19.74 -4.96 -6.27
C LYS A 157 19.76 -3.66 -5.50
N PRO A 158 20.48 -3.60 -4.36
CA PRO A 158 20.59 -2.38 -3.58
C PRO A 158 21.02 -1.19 -4.43
N GLU A 159 21.80 -1.43 -5.51
CA GLU A 159 22.22 -0.41 -6.45
C GLU A 159 21.02 0.30 -7.10
N GLU A 160 20.05 -0.46 -7.61
CA GLU A 160 18.85 0.08 -8.27
C GLU A 160 17.94 0.78 -7.25
N MET A 161 17.80 0.21 -6.05
CA MET A 161 16.99 0.81 -4.99
C MET A 161 17.57 2.16 -4.56
N ILE A 162 18.89 2.24 -4.35
CA ILE A 162 19.57 3.48 -3.94
C ILE A 162 19.54 4.54 -5.04
N ALA A 163 19.63 4.13 -6.29
CA ALA A 163 19.49 5.04 -7.43
C ALA A 163 18.11 5.69 -7.47
N GLU A 164 17.09 5.08 -6.87
CA GLU A 164 15.74 5.62 -6.80
C GLU A 164 15.33 6.15 -5.42
N MET A 165 16.06 5.77 -4.37
CA MET A 165 15.73 6.09 -2.99
C MET A 165 15.90 7.58 -2.73
N PRO A 166 14.82 8.28 -2.35
CA PRO A 166 14.88 9.71 -2.10
C PRO A 166 15.30 10.01 -0.67
N TYR A 167 15.89 11.18 -0.47
CA TYR A 167 16.20 11.76 0.84
C TYR A 167 17.11 10.90 1.74
N LEU A 168 18.14 10.27 1.19
CA LEU A 168 19.12 9.49 1.98
C LEU A 168 19.75 10.32 3.11
N SER A 169 19.94 11.62 2.89
CA SER A 169 20.44 12.56 3.89
C SER A 169 19.54 12.66 5.13
N TYR A 170 18.22 12.45 5.00
CA TYR A 170 17.29 12.37 6.14
C TYR A 170 17.68 11.23 7.09
N PHE A 171 18.12 10.10 6.54
CA PHE A 171 18.56 8.93 7.29
C PHE A 171 20.03 9.04 7.74
N GLY A 172 20.65 10.22 7.60
CA GLY A 172 22.06 10.45 7.88
C GLY A 172 23.02 9.82 6.86
N ILE A 173 22.53 9.44 5.67
CA ILE A 173 23.34 8.81 4.63
C ILE A 173 23.74 9.89 3.62
N GLU A 174 25.01 10.30 3.70
CA GLU A 174 25.57 11.36 2.85
C GLU A 174 26.10 10.83 1.51
N ASP A 175 26.63 9.60 1.48
CA ASP A 175 27.15 8.95 0.28
C ASP A 175 26.26 7.77 -0.13
N LYS A 176 25.94 7.71 -1.43
CA LYS A 176 25.17 6.61 -2.05
C LYS A 176 26.04 5.37 -2.34
N GLN A 177 27.34 5.40 -2.02
CA GLN A 177 28.24 4.28 -2.24
C GLN A 177 27.89 3.03 -1.42
N LEU A 178 27.84 1.91 -2.13
CA LEU A 178 27.57 0.59 -1.58
C LEU A 178 28.86 -0.15 -1.22
N SER A 179 28.83 -0.82 -0.07
CA SER A 179 29.77 -1.87 0.29
C SER A 179 29.00 -3.18 0.49
N ASN A 180 29.18 -4.14 -0.43
CA ASN A 180 28.45 -5.41 -0.44
C ASN A 180 26.92 -5.25 -0.31
N GLY A 181 26.35 -4.33 -1.11
CA GLY A 181 24.91 -4.07 -1.09
C GLY A 181 24.39 -3.34 0.15
N LYS A 182 25.27 -2.77 0.96
CA LYS A 182 24.92 -1.98 2.15
C LYS A 182 25.51 -0.57 2.13
N LEU A 183 24.74 0.40 2.60
CA LEU A 183 25.15 1.78 2.86
C LEU A 183 25.80 1.88 4.25
N LYS A 184 26.86 2.67 4.34
CA LYS A 184 27.52 2.96 5.62
C LYS A 184 26.89 4.20 6.24
N VAL A 185 26.29 4.05 7.41
CA VAL A 185 25.75 5.18 8.18
C VAL A 185 26.86 5.82 9.05
N PRO A 186 26.69 7.05 9.57
CA PRO A 186 27.72 7.77 10.35
C PRO A 186 28.23 6.99 11.57
N SER A 187 27.39 6.12 12.14
CA SER A 187 27.78 5.22 13.24
C SER A 187 28.77 4.11 12.83
N GLY A 188 29.12 4.00 11.55
CA GLY A 188 30.00 2.97 10.99
C GLY A 188 29.30 1.64 10.68
N LYS A 189 28.01 1.51 10.99
CA LYS A 189 27.21 0.30 10.71
C LYS A 189 26.77 0.25 9.23
N LEU A 190 26.47 -0.95 8.76
CA LEU A 190 26.07 -1.23 7.38
C LEU A 190 24.58 -1.56 7.28
N TYR A 191 23.86 -0.78 6.49
CA TYR A 191 22.39 -0.81 6.35
C TYR A 191 22.06 -1.19 4.91
N ALA A 192 21.19 -2.17 4.69
CA ALA A 192 20.69 -2.48 3.35
C ALA A 192 19.39 -1.70 3.11
N PRO A 193 19.23 -1.02 1.96
CA PRO A 193 17.98 -0.34 1.62
C PRO A 193 16.85 -1.36 1.44
N GLU A 194 15.64 -0.98 1.81
CA GLU A 194 14.43 -1.76 1.57
C GLU A 194 13.32 -0.83 1.07
N MET A 195 12.68 -1.19 -0.04
CA MET A 195 11.62 -0.41 -0.69
C MET A 195 10.65 -1.36 -1.39
N GLU A 196 9.37 -1.01 -1.33
CA GLU A 196 8.32 -1.63 -2.14
C GLU A 196 7.58 -0.53 -2.91
N TYR A 197 7.01 -0.89 -4.06
CA TYR A 197 6.28 0.01 -4.93
C TYR A 197 4.85 -0.46 -5.13
N TYR A 198 3.92 0.49 -5.24
CA TYR A 198 2.60 0.26 -5.79
C TYR A 198 2.67 -0.05 -7.29
N ASN A 199 1.58 -0.60 -7.83
CA ASN A 199 1.50 -0.99 -9.24
C ASN A 199 1.67 0.18 -10.24
N ASP A 200 1.42 1.42 -9.81
CA ASP A 200 1.63 2.61 -10.62
C ASP A 200 3.08 3.14 -10.58
N GLY A 201 3.96 2.45 -9.83
CA GLY A 201 5.37 2.76 -9.65
C GLY A 201 5.66 3.75 -8.53
N THR A 202 4.65 4.22 -7.77
CA THR A 202 4.88 5.03 -6.57
C THR A 202 5.44 4.18 -5.44
N ILE A 203 6.23 4.79 -4.56
CA ILE A 203 6.80 4.12 -3.40
C ILE A 203 5.66 3.78 -2.43
N LYS A 204 5.57 2.53 -2.01
CA LYS A 204 4.62 2.04 -1.01
C LYS A 204 5.22 2.11 0.39
N PHE A 205 6.47 1.67 0.54
CA PHE A 205 7.25 1.95 1.74
C PHE A 205 8.73 2.04 1.41
N GLN A 206 9.48 2.66 2.31
CA GLN A 206 10.94 2.66 2.29
C GLN A 206 11.53 2.62 3.70
N GLY A 207 12.70 2.01 3.84
CA GLY A 207 13.42 1.91 5.10
C GLY A 207 14.76 1.19 4.95
N PHE A 208 15.32 0.74 6.07
CA PHE A 208 16.62 0.06 6.09
C PHE A 208 16.64 -1.18 6.98
N LEU A 209 17.30 -2.21 6.45
CA LEU A 209 17.64 -3.42 7.20
C LEU A 209 19.03 -3.26 7.83
N LYS A 210 19.10 -3.49 9.13
CA LYS A 210 20.36 -3.68 9.86
C LYS A 210 20.47 -5.15 10.21
N THR A 211 21.58 -5.78 9.81
CA THR A 211 21.82 -7.23 10.02
C THR A 211 20.64 -8.11 9.55
N GLY A 212 19.97 -7.72 8.46
CA GLY A 212 18.83 -8.45 7.88
C GLY A 212 17.47 -8.20 8.55
N GLN A 213 17.39 -7.26 9.50
CA GLN A 213 16.16 -6.94 10.22
C GLN A 213 15.82 -5.46 10.08
N ARG A 214 14.53 -5.11 10.00
CA ARG A 214 14.05 -3.71 9.93
C ARG A 214 14.64 -2.90 11.09
N HIS A 215 15.20 -1.72 10.81
CA HIS A 215 15.78 -0.86 11.83
C HIS A 215 15.71 0.62 11.44
N GLY A 216 15.39 1.47 12.41
CA GLY A 216 15.13 2.89 12.19
C GLY A 216 13.72 3.16 11.69
N GLU A 217 13.54 4.32 11.07
CA GLU A 217 12.26 4.76 10.51
C GLU A 217 11.96 4.03 9.19
N TYR A 218 10.77 3.44 9.12
CA TYR A 218 10.15 2.95 7.91
C TYR A 218 8.99 3.87 7.55
N ILE A 219 9.07 4.48 6.38
CA ILE A 219 8.08 5.45 5.91
C ILE A 219 7.10 4.70 5.01
N PHE A 220 5.82 4.70 5.39
CA PHE A 220 4.75 4.07 4.62
C PHE A 220 3.89 5.15 3.96
N TYR A 221 3.62 4.97 2.68
CA TYR A 221 2.86 5.91 1.87
C TYR A 221 1.46 5.37 1.65
N ALA A 222 0.48 6.27 1.54
CA ALA A 222 -0.80 5.94 0.95
C ALA A 222 -0.65 5.76 -0.57
N TYR A 223 -1.61 5.08 -1.20
CA TYR A 223 -1.67 4.92 -2.67
C TYR A 223 -1.63 6.26 -3.44
N GLU A 224 -1.98 7.35 -2.78
CA GLU A 224 -1.98 8.69 -3.36
C GLU A 224 -0.63 9.41 -3.30
N GLY A 225 0.36 8.75 -2.68
CA GLY A 225 1.75 9.17 -2.63
C GLY A 225 2.15 9.84 -1.33
N PHE A 226 1.20 10.29 -0.51
CA PHE A 226 1.50 10.96 0.76
C PHE A 226 1.93 9.99 1.86
N VAL A 227 2.75 10.46 2.79
CA VAL A 227 3.16 9.65 3.94
C VAL A 227 1.94 9.42 4.83
N ARG A 228 1.57 8.16 5.03
CA ARG A 228 0.49 7.80 5.94
C ARG A 228 1.00 7.71 7.37
N GLU A 229 2.18 7.13 7.53
CA GLU A 229 2.76 6.87 8.84
C GLU A 229 4.25 6.55 8.74
N VAL A 230 4.91 6.63 9.89
CA VAL A 230 6.30 6.23 10.06
C VAL A 230 6.37 5.25 11.21
N VAL A 231 6.88 4.06 10.95
CA VAL A 231 7.07 3.01 11.96
C VAL A 231 8.54 2.94 12.35
N ILE A 232 8.81 2.96 13.64
CA ILE A 232 10.16 2.90 14.18
C ILE A 232 10.44 1.47 14.61
N TYR A 233 11.48 0.87 14.02
CA TYR A 233 11.93 -0.47 14.37
C TYR A 233 13.31 -0.45 15.04
N GLU A 234 13.51 -1.35 16.00
CA GLU A 234 14.82 -1.66 16.55
C GLU A 234 15.14 -3.15 16.38
N ASN A 235 15.97 -3.46 15.38
CA ASN A 235 16.45 -4.82 15.09
C ASN A 235 15.26 -5.80 14.93
N GLY A 236 14.33 -5.44 14.05
CA GLY A 236 13.12 -6.20 13.74
C GLY A 236 11.96 -6.01 14.72
N SER A 237 12.20 -5.41 15.88
CA SER A 237 11.15 -5.17 16.88
C SER A 237 10.47 -3.83 16.65
N TYR A 238 9.14 -3.82 16.71
CA TYR A 238 8.36 -2.57 16.70
C TYR A 238 8.66 -1.76 17.98
N VAL A 239 8.96 -0.48 17.82
CA VAL A 239 9.22 0.46 18.93
C VAL A 239 8.10 1.46 19.07
N ASP A 240 7.79 2.18 17.98
CA ASP A 240 6.80 3.26 17.99
C ASP A 240 6.25 3.52 16.58
N LYS A 241 5.18 4.33 16.50
CA LYS A 241 4.50 4.68 15.26
C LYS A 241 3.97 6.11 15.28
N ILE A 242 4.36 6.87 14.27
CA ILE A 242 3.88 8.23 14.02
C ILE A 242 2.82 8.16 12.93
N PHE A 243 1.58 8.52 13.24
CA PHE A 243 0.51 8.67 12.25
C PHE A 243 0.55 10.08 11.65
N CYS A 244 0.59 10.17 10.32
CA CYS A 244 0.55 11.43 9.60
C CYS A 244 -0.90 11.84 9.33
N ASP A 245 -1.55 12.42 10.33
CA ASP A 245 -2.91 12.93 10.22
C ASP A 245 -2.91 14.36 9.67
N TYR A 246 -3.21 14.50 8.38
CA TYR A 246 -3.31 15.78 7.68
C TYR A 246 -4.58 16.57 8.02
N GLU A 247 -5.54 15.97 8.73
CA GLU A 247 -6.79 16.62 9.14
C GLU A 247 -6.71 17.15 10.59
N ASN A 248 -5.81 16.59 11.40
CA ASN A 248 -5.66 16.95 12.80
C ASN A 248 -4.58 18.00 13.02
N SER A 249 -4.98 19.26 13.07
CA SER A 249 -4.06 20.39 13.27
C SER A 249 -3.33 20.40 14.62
N ALA A 250 -3.83 19.66 15.63
CA ALA A 250 -3.21 19.60 16.95
C ALA A 250 -1.94 18.72 17.00
N LYS A 251 -1.66 17.93 15.96
CA LYS A 251 -0.47 17.08 15.87
C LYS A 251 0.29 17.35 14.58
N PRO A 252 1.15 18.39 14.56
CA PRO A 252 1.93 18.71 13.38
C PRO A 252 2.88 17.57 13.00
N ILE A 253 2.94 17.26 11.70
CA ILE A 253 3.86 16.25 11.17
C ILE A 253 5.17 16.89 10.74
N SER A 254 6.26 16.11 10.65
CA SER A 254 7.53 16.62 10.15
C SER A 254 7.40 17.17 8.72
N LYS A 255 8.04 18.31 8.45
CA LYS A 255 8.19 18.84 7.09
C LYS A 255 8.89 17.85 6.15
N TYR A 256 9.76 16.99 6.68
CA TYR A 256 10.33 15.89 5.89
C TYR A 256 9.24 14.95 5.38
N TYR A 257 8.25 14.59 6.21
CA TYR A 257 7.13 13.71 5.81
C TYR A 257 6.26 14.36 4.73
N LEU A 258 6.09 15.68 4.77
CA LEU A 258 5.49 16.42 3.66
C LEU A 258 6.32 16.32 2.38
N LEU A 259 7.63 16.55 2.47
CA LEU A 259 8.53 16.45 1.32
C LEU A 259 8.53 15.04 0.72
N PHE A 260 8.61 13.99 1.57
CA PHE A 260 8.50 12.60 1.15
C PHE A 260 7.22 12.35 0.34
N GLY A 261 6.07 12.84 0.82
CA GLY A 261 4.78 12.70 0.14
C GLY A 261 4.71 13.48 -1.19
N ILE A 262 5.24 14.69 -1.22
CA ILE A 262 5.32 15.50 -2.44
C ILE A 262 6.23 14.83 -3.46
N GLY A 263 7.38 14.29 -3.05
CA GLY A 263 8.28 13.57 -3.95
C GLY A 263 7.62 12.35 -4.57
N ASN A 264 6.91 11.54 -3.79
CA ASN A 264 6.18 10.41 -4.36
C ASN A 264 5.06 10.85 -5.32
N SER A 265 4.42 11.99 -5.06
CA SER A 265 3.48 12.63 -5.99
C SER A 265 4.16 13.08 -7.29
N VAL A 266 5.38 13.62 -7.21
CA VAL A 266 6.19 13.95 -8.39
C VAL A 266 6.48 12.70 -9.21
N ARG A 267 6.91 11.62 -8.57
CA ARG A 267 7.12 10.31 -9.21
C ARG A 267 5.85 9.81 -9.89
N LYS A 268 4.69 9.92 -9.23
CA LYS A 268 3.38 9.53 -9.78
C LYS A 268 3.02 10.28 -11.05
N LEU A 269 3.11 11.61 -11.00
CA LEU A 269 2.53 12.50 -12.02
C LEU A 269 3.45 12.75 -13.21
N TYR A 270 4.77 12.71 -12.99
CA TYR A 270 5.80 13.05 -13.97
C TYR A 270 6.77 11.91 -14.30
N LYS A 271 6.64 10.75 -13.62
CA LYS A 271 7.52 9.58 -13.82
C LYS A 271 9.01 9.90 -13.68
N LYS A 272 9.34 10.90 -12.86
CA LYS A 272 10.73 11.28 -12.56
C LYS A 272 11.30 10.43 -11.44
N ASN A 273 12.59 10.12 -11.55
CA ASN A 273 13.39 9.66 -10.44
C ASN A 273 13.49 10.79 -9.41
N ILE A 274 13.22 10.47 -8.14
CA ILE A 274 13.16 11.46 -7.05
C ILE A 274 14.34 11.34 -6.08
N SER A 275 15.37 10.57 -6.42
CA SER A 275 16.55 10.36 -5.58
C SER A 275 17.41 11.62 -5.40
N GLU A 276 17.16 12.65 -6.21
CA GLU A 276 17.80 13.98 -6.16
C GLU A 276 16.83 15.09 -5.77
N LEU A 277 15.59 14.75 -5.39
CA LEU A 277 14.64 15.74 -4.90
C LEU A 277 14.98 16.05 -3.44
N TYR A 278 15.32 17.30 -3.17
CA TYR A 278 15.58 17.85 -1.84
C TYR A 278 14.79 19.15 -1.64
N PHE A 279 14.83 19.69 -0.42
CA PHE A 279 14.11 20.93 -0.08
C PHE A 279 14.51 22.12 -0.96
N ASP A 280 15.79 22.29 -1.22
CA ASP A 280 16.37 23.37 -2.01
C ASP A 280 16.23 23.16 -3.54
N THR A 281 15.77 22.00 -3.98
CA THR A 281 15.58 21.71 -5.40
C THR A 281 14.54 22.65 -6.01
N GLU A 282 14.92 23.36 -7.08
CA GLU A 282 14.04 24.26 -7.81
C GLU A 282 12.94 23.50 -8.55
N LEU A 283 11.69 23.96 -8.42
CA LEU A 283 10.53 23.30 -9.01
C LEU A 283 10.57 23.35 -10.54
N ASP A 284 10.92 24.49 -11.15
CA ASP A 284 10.94 24.61 -12.62
C ASP A 284 11.99 23.68 -13.25
N VAL A 285 13.16 23.59 -12.61
CA VAL A 285 14.23 22.70 -13.05
C VAL A 285 13.81 21.24 -12.90
N PHE A 286 13.18 20.89 -11.78
CA PHE A 286 12.89 19.50 -11.48
C PHE A 286 11.64 18.97 -12.17
N ILE A 287 10.52 19.68 -12.20
CA ILE A 287 9.25 19.18 -12.79
C ILE A 287 8.83 19.89 -14.08
N GLY A 288 9.56 20.92 -14.52
CA GLY A 288 9.22 21.72 -15.68
C GLY A 288 8.08 22.70 -15.43
N GLN A 289 7.51 23.26 -16.51
CA GLN A 289 6.50 24.32 -16.43
C GLN A 289 5.09 23.83 -16.04
N GLU A 290 4.80 22.53 -16.10
CA GLU A 290 3.48 21.97 -15.77
C GLU A 290 3.29 21.70 -14.26
N LYS A 291 3.62 22.67 -13.41
CA LYS A 291 3.52 22.53 -11.94
C LYS A 291 2.09 22.43 -11.41
N THR A 292 1.12 22.98 -12.16
CA THR A 292 -0.29 23.05 -11.76
C THR A 292 -0.90 21.67 -11.49
N LYS A 293 -0.43 20.63 -12.18
CA LYS A 293 -0.88 19.25 -11.95
C LYS A 293 -0.50 18.75 -10.56
N LEU A 294 0.73 19.05 -10.12
CA LEU A 294 1.20 18.72 -8.76
C LEU A 294 0.42 19.50 -7.71
N PHE A 295 0.19 20.80 -7.94
CA PHE A 295 -0.57 21.65 -7.04
C PHE A 295 -1.98 21.10 -6.82
N TYR A 296 -2.69 20.81 -7.92
CA TYR A 296 -4.03 20.24 -7.86
C TYR A 296 -4.07 18.87 -7.16
N HIS A 297 -3.08 18.01 -7.41
CA HIS A 297 -2.99 16.71 -6.75
C HIS A 297 -2.86 16.84 -5.24
N ILE A 298 -2.01 17.75 -4.77
CA ILE A 298 -1.78 17.98 -3.34
C ILE A 298 -2.99 18.63 -2.68
N GLU A 299 -3.54 19.68 -3.28
CA GLU A 299 -4.77 20.34 -2.82
C GLU A 299 -5.94 19.37 -2.68
N ARG A 300 -6.13 18.51 -3.70
CA ARG A 300 -7.17 17.48 -3.69
C ARG A 300 -6.94 16.44 -2.60
N PHE A 301 -5.69 16.07 -2.31
CA PHE A 301 -5.38 15.14 -1.23
C PHE A 301 -5.69 15.78 0.14
N LEU A 302 -5.26 17.02 0.36
CA LEU A 302 -5.46 17.72 1.63
C LEU A 302 -6.89 18.23 1.84
N GLY A 303 -7.73 18.23 0.80
CA GLY A 303 -9.07 18.81 0.85
C GLY A 303 -9.06 20.34 0.97
N LYS A 304 -7.95 20.99 0.64
CA LYS A 304 -7.73 22.45 0.71
C LYS A 304 -7.45 22.99 -0.70
N LYS A 305 -7.93 24.18 -1.02
CA LYS A 305 -7.78 24.77 -2.37
C LYS A 305 -6.96 26.05 -2.30
N GLN A 306 -6.26 26.36 -3.39
CA GLN A 306 -5.49 27.60 -3.58
C GLN A 306 -4.47 27.82 -2.45
N ILE A 307 -3.77 26.75 -2.06
CA ILE A 307 -2.77 26.82 -0.97
C ILE A 307 -1.41 27.31 -1.48
N PHE A 308 -1.18 27.25 -2.80
CA PHE A 308 0.11 27.57 -3.38
C PHE A 308 0.18 29.00 -3.90
N ASP A 309 1.18 29.75 -3.44
CA ASP A 309 1.56 31.08 -3.91
C ASP A 309 2.94 31.01 -4.57
N GLN A 310 2.96 30.63 -5.85
CA GLN A 310 4.15 30.56 -6.71
C GLN A 310 5.43 30.04 -6.02
N PRO A 311 5.42 28.84 -5.42
CA PRO A 311 6.62 28.30 -4.77
C PRO A 311 7.77 28.13 -5.79
N LEU A 312 8.98 28.56 -5.40
CA LEU A 312 10.17 28.50 -6.26
C LEU A 312 10.85 27.13 -6.16
N ASN A 313 10.98 26.60 -4.94
CA ASN A 313 11.58 25.30 -4.64
C ASN A 313 10.64 24.43 -3.78
N PHE A 314 11.02 23.19 -3.52
CA PHE A 314 10.21 22.28 -2.71
C PHE A 314 10.11 22.69 -1.24
N LYS A 315 11.05 23.47 -0.71
CA LYS A 315 10.97 24.05 0.65
C LYS A 315 9.84 25.04 0.75
N ASP A 316 9.75 26.00 -0.16
CA ASP A 316 8.65 26.98 -0.19
C ASP A 316 7.31 26.24 -0.32
N MET A 317 7.28 25.22 -1.17
CA MET A 317 6.11 24.39 -1.36
C MET A 317 5.68 23.64 -0.09
N VAL A 318 6.63 23.01 0.61
CA VAL A 318 6.37 22.33 1.88
C VAL A 318 5.95 23.33 2.96
N ASP A 319 6.57 24.50 3.02
CA ASP A 319 6.23 25.54 3.97
C ASP A 319 4.80 26.05 3.77
N GLN A 320 4.36 26.26 2.52
CA GLN A 320 2.98 26.63 2.19
C GLN A 320 1.97 25.53 2.54
N VAL A 321 2.31 24.26 2.27
CA VAL A 321 1.46 23.12 2.69
C VAL A 321 1.37 23.04 4.21
N TYR A 322 2.50 23.20 4.90
CA TYR A 322 2.58 23.15 6.36
C TYR A 322 1.73 24.25 7.00
N ALA A 323 1.86 25.49 6.51
CA ALA A 323 1.02 26.60 6.94
C ALA A 323 -0.47 26.30 6.70
N ALA A 324 -0.84 25.82 5.51
CA ALA A 324 -2.22 25.48 5.21
C ALA A 324 -2.82 24.40 6.13
N LEU A 325 -2.00 23.52 6.70
CA LEU A 325 -2.45 22.45 7.60
C LEU A 325 -2.54 22.90 9.07
N TYR A 326 -1.64 23.77 9.52
CA TYR A 326 -1.39 24.00 10.94
C TYR A 326 -1.51 25.46 11.39
N GLU A 327 -1.64 26.42 10.47
CA GLU A 327 -1.81 27.86 10.74
C GLU A 327 -3.21 28.34 10.32
#